data_AF-A0A2T5BNR1-F1
#
_entry.id   AF-A0A2T5BNR1-F1
#
_cell.length_a   1.000
_cell.length_b   1.000
_cell.length_c   1.000
_cell.angle_alpha   90.00
_cell.angle_beta   90.00
_cell.angle_gamma   90.00
#
_symmetry.space_group_name_H-M   'P 1'
#
loop_
_entity.id
_entity.type
_entity.pdbx_description
1 polymer ?
#
loop_
_entity_poly.entity_id
_entity_poly.type
_entity_poly.pdbx_seq_one_letter_code
_entity_poly.pdbx_strand_id
1 'polypeptide(L)'
;MKRFYYLIAMLLSGLAARGAHAVIPPRKNAKPWKSTSPGAIARNDAVNASRYLGRPIWKRWAGYRRRSRVESKMHYMKRLGQSSMARDFDRQVAKIQIRVAVLNRDTAPDIPVTEPVG
;
A
#
# COMPACT_ATOMS: atom_id res chain seq x y z
N MET A 1 18.97 -12.44 8.35
CA MET A 1 18.56 -11.88 7.05
C MET A 1 17.84 -12.86 6.12
N LYS A 2 18.37 -14.07 5.83
CA LYS A 2 17.78 -15.01 4.86
C LYS A 2 16.28 -15.32 5.09
N ARG A 3 15.82 -15.50 6.34
CA ARG A 3 14.40 -15.75 6.66
C ARG A 3 13.44 -14.65 6.16
N PHE A 4 13.86 -13.39 6.19
CA PHE A 4 13.02 -12.27 5.71
C PHE A 4 12.87 -12.29 4.18
N TYR A 5 13.93 -12.70 3.47
CA TYR A 5 13.92 -12.88 2.02
C TYR A 5 12.96 -13.99 1.58
N TYR A 6 13.01 -15.15 2.27
CA TYR A 6 12.11 -16.26 2.01
C TYR A 6 10.64 -15.90 2.26
N LEU A 7 10.36 -15.17 3.34
CA LEU A 7 8.99 -14.76 3.66
C LEU A 7 8.38 -13.86 2.57
N ILE A 8 9.15 -12.88 2.08
CA ILE A 8 8.68 -12.00 1.00
C ILE A 8 8.55 -12.77 -0.32
N ALA A 9 9.49 -13.65 -0.64
CA ALA A 9 9.41 -14.48 -1.85
C ALA A 9 8.18 -15.39 -1.83
N MET A 10 7.88 -16.00 -0.68
CA MET A 10 6.71 -16.85 -0.48
C MET A 10 5.40 -16.05 -0.56
N LEU A 11 5.35 -14.85 0.04
CA LEU A 11 4.21 -13.94 -0.08
C LEU A 11 3.94 -13.54 -1.53
N LEU A 12 5.00 -13.18 -2.27
CA LEU A 12 4.90 -12.83 -3.69
C LEU A 12 4.44 -14.02 -4.55
N SER A 13 4.95 -15.22 -4.29
CA SER A 13 4.48 -16.44 -4.95
C SER A 13 3.00 -16.72 -4.65
N GLY A 14 2.55 -16.51 -3.40
CA GLY A 14 1.16 -16.69 -3.01
C GLY A 14 0.19 -15.64 -3.59
N LEU A 15 0.68 -14.43 -3.89
CA LEU A 15 -0.07 -13.41 -4.63
C LEU A 15 -0.15 -13.77 -6.12
N ALA A 16 0.97 -14.17 -6.71
CA ALA A 16 1.03 -14.61 -8.10
C ALA A 16 0.12 -15.81 -8.37
N ALA A 17 0.11 -16.81 -7.47
CA ALA A 17 -0.78 -17.97 -7.55
C ALA A 17 -2.28 -17.60 -7.49
N ARG A 18 -2.62 -16.43 -6.93
CA ARG A 18 -3.98 -15.91 -6.88
C ARG A 18 -4.31 -14.93 -8.01
N GLY A 19 -3.43 -14.81 -9.01
CA GLY A 19 -3.57 -13.83 -10.11
C GLY A 19 -3.43 -12.37 -9.65
N ALA A 20 -2.95 -12.11 -8.43
CA ALA A 20 -2.82 -10.78 -7.88
C ALA A 20 -1.47 -10.16 -8.24
N HIS A 21 -1.50 -8.97 -8.85
CA HIS A 21 -0.28 -8.22 -9.19
C HIS A 21 0.27 -7.48 -7.96
N ALA A 22 1.47 -7.86 -7.51
CA ALA A 22 2.09 -7.28 -6.33
C ALA A 22 2.81 -5.96 -6.65
N VAL A 23 2.15 -4.83 -6.38
CA VAL A 23 2.75 -3.49 -6.50
C VAL A 23 3.60 -3.18 -5.26
N ILE A 24 4.82 -3.73 -5.19
CA ILE A 24 5.76 -3.47 -4.08
C ILE A 24 6.94 -2.65 -4.62
N PRO A 25 7.14 -1.41 -4.14
CA PRO A 25 8.23 -0.58 -4.63
C PRO A 25 9.59 -1.17 -4.26
N PRO A 26 10.50 -1.38 -5.23
CA PRO A 26 11.84 -1.81 -4.92
C PRO A 26 12.58 -0.73 -4.11
N ARG A 27 13.45 -1.20 -3.20
CA ARG A 27 14.38 -0.32 -2.48
C ARG A 27 15.39 0.28 -3.46
N LYS A 28 15.95 1.46 -3.12
CA LYS A 28 16.92 2.19 -3.96
C LYS A 28 18.08 1.29 -4.43
N ASN A 29 18.58 0.44 -3.53
CA ASN A 29 19.71 -0.46 -3.79
C ASN A 29 19.26 -1.93 -3.92
N ALA A 30 18.02 -2.17 -4.35
CA ALA A 30 17.52 -3.54 -4.50
C ALA A 30 18.37 -4.28 -5.55
N LYS A 31 18.89 -5.44 -5.14
CA LYS A 31 19.54 -6.40 -6.05
C LYS A 31 18.53 -7.48 -6.48
N PRO A 32 18.65 -7.99 -7.72
CA PRO A 32 17.92 -9.17 -8.14
C PRO A 32 18.22 -10.35 -7.21
N TRP A 33 17.21 -11.18 -6.98
CA TRP A 33 17.37 -12.47 -6.29
C TRP A 33 17.67 -13.56 -7.31
N LYS A 34 18.15 -14.71 -6.84
CA LYS A 34 18.14 -15.93 -7.66
C LYS A 34 16.68 -16.24 -8.03
N SER A 35 16.41 -16.51 -9.31
CA SER A 35 15.09 -16.75 -9.91
C SER A 35 14.53 -18.14 -9.55
N THR A 36 14.56 -18.49 -8.27
CA THR A 36 14.23 -19.83 -7.76
C THR A 36 12.72 -20.00 -7.54
N SER A 37 11.92 -18.94 -7.65
CA SER A 37 10.46 -19.01 -7.50
C SER A 37 9.74 -17.95 -8.35
N PRO A 38 8.45 -18.16 -8.67
CA PRO A 38 7.63 -17.16 -9.38
C PRO A 38 7.63 -15.79 -8.69
N GLY A 39 7.56 -15.77 -7.35
CA GLY A 39 7.66 -14.54 -6.57
C GLY A 39 9.02 -13.84 -6.69
N ALA A 40 10.12 -14.58 -6.81
CA ALA A 40 11.44 -14.01 -7.04
C ALA A 40 11.58 -13.42 -8.45
N ILE A 41 10.99 -14.08 -9.46
CA ILE A 41 10.95 -13.60 -10.85
C ILE A 41 10.16 -12.29 -10.92
N ALA A 42 8.91 -12.28 -10.45
CA ALA A 42 8.06 -11.09 -10.46
C ALA A 42 8.70 -9.89 -9.72
N ARG A 43 9.42 -10.14 -8.62
CA ARG A 43 10.18 -9.10 -7.92
C ARG A 43 11.32 -8.57 -8.77
N ASN A 44 12.07 -9.45 -9.42
CA ASN A 44 13.20 -9.06 -10.26
C ASN A 44 12.74 -8.22 -11.46
N ASP A 45 11.60 -8.55 -12.05
CA ASP A 45 10.98 -7.74 -13.11
C ASP A 45 10.64 -6.33 -12.63
N ALA A 46 10.07 -6.20 -11.42
CA ALA A 46 9.84 -4.90 -10.81
C ALA A 46 11.14 -4.12 -10.53
N VAL A 47 12.21 -4.80 -10.10
CA VAL A 47 13.53 -4.19 -9.89
C VAL A 47 14.11 -3.69 -11.21
N ASN A 48 14.04 -4.49 -12.27
CA ASN A 48 14.56 -4.16 -13.59
C ASN A 48 13.77 -3.01 -14.22
N ALA A 49 12.43 -3.08 -14.21
CA ALA A 49 11.56 -2.02 -14.70
C ALA A 49 11.80 -0.70 -13.94
N SER A 50 12.01 -0.74 -12.62
CA SER A 50 12.31 0.46 -11.86
C SER A 50 13.69 1.06 -12.15
N ARG A 51 14.68 0.24 -12.57
CA ARG A 51 16.00 0.72 -12.98
C ARG A 51 15.94 1.36 -14.37
N TYR A 52 15.21 0.75 -15.29
CA TYR A 52 15.04 1.23 -16.65
C TYR A 52 14.23 2.53 -16.71
N LEU A 53 13.04 2.56 -16.10
CA LEU A 53 12.13 3.71 -16.15
C LEU A 53 12.51 4.84 -15.18
N GLY A 54 13.34 4.55 -14.18
CA GLY A 54 13.48 5.41 -13.02
C GLY A 54 12.32 5.29 -12.03
N ARG A 55 12.64 5.52 -10.76
CA ARG A 55 11.75 5.24 -9.62
C ARG A 55 10.45 6.06 -9.60
N PRO A 56 10.43 7.37 -9.95
CA PRO A 56 9.19 8.14 -9.98
C PRO A 56 8.20 7.65 -11.03
N ILE A 57 8.68 7.37 -12.25
CA ILE A 57 7.87 6.91 -13.38
C ILE A 57 7.31 5.53 -13.08
N TRP A 58 8.16 4.61 -12.60
CA TRP A 58 7.72 3.28 -12.21
C TRP A 58 6.62 3.32 -11.14
N LYS A 59 6.71 4.17 -10.12
CA LYS A 59 5.64 4.30 -9.09
C LYS A 59 4.31 4.75 -9.68
N ARG A 60 4.33 5.64 -10.68
CA ARG A 60 3.11 6.11 -11.36
C ARG A 60 2.53 4.99 -12.22
N TRP A 61 3.35 4.34 -13.04
CA TRP A 61 2.96 3.25 -13.94
C TRP A 61 2.43 2.04 -13.17
N ALA A 62 3.13 1.59 -12.13
CA ALA A 62 2.75 0.44 -11.32
C ALA A 62 1.53 0.73 -10.40
N GLY A 63 0.96 1.95 -10.41
CA GLY A 63 -0.19 2.29 -9.58
C GLY A 63 0.12 2.41 -8.08
N TYR A 64 1.40 2.57 -7.70
CA TYR A 64 1.81 2.68 -6.29
C TYR A 64 1.10 3.83 -5.55
N ARG A 65 0.80 4.94 -6.24
CA ARG A 65 0.06 6.07 -5.65
C ARG A 65 -1.33 5.68 -5.13
N ARG A 66 -2.01 4.73 -5.79
CA ARG A 66 -3.32 4.24 -5.33
C ARG A 66 -3.15 3.39 -4.07
N ARG A 67 -2.18 2.47 -4.08
CA ARG A 67 -1.84 1.62 -2.93
C ARG A 67 -1.46 2.45 -1.70
N SER A 68 -0.58 3.44 -1.86
CA SER A 68 -0.13 4.28 -0.75
C SER A 68 -1.28 5.06 -0.12
N ARG A 69 -2.24 5.55 -0.93
CA ARG A 69 -3.45 6.22 -0.41
C ARG A 69 -4.33 5.30 0.43
N VAL A 70 -4.53 4.05 -0.02
CA VAL A 70 -5.29 3.05 0.73
C VAL A 70 -4.57 2.69 2.04
N GLU A 71 -3.25 2.49 2.00
CA GLU A 71 -2.44 2.23 3.20
C GLU A 71 -2.51 3.40 4.19
N SER A 72 -2.43 4.66 3.72
CA SER A 72 -2.62 5.85 4.55
C SER A 72 -4.02 5.89 5.18
N LYS A 73 -5.11 5.71 4.40
CA LYS A 73 -6.46 5.66 4.95
C LYS A 73 -6.63 4.56 6.01
N MET A 74 -6.06 3.38 5.77
CA MET A 74 -6.07 2.29 6.74
C MET A 74 -5.26 2.61 8.01
N HIS A 75 -4.13 3.32 7.88
CA HIS A 75 -3.35 3.79 9.02
C HIS A 75 -4.17 4.75 9.90
N TYR A 76 -4.88 5.71 9.31
CA TYR A 76 -5.79 6.59 10.06
C TYR A 76 -6.94 5.82 10.70
N MET A 77 -7.57 4.88 9.98
CA MET A 77 -8.61 4.00 10.53
C MET A 77 -8.13 3.25 11.77
N LYS A 78 -6.90 2.72 11.77
CA LYS A 78 -6.28 2.04 12.92
C LYS A 78 -5.95 2.99 14.08
N ARG A 79 -5.62 4.25 13.81
CA ARG A 79 -5.38 5.26 14.86
C ARG A 79 -6.67 5.71 15.53
N LEU A 80 -7.74 5.97 14.77
CA LEU A 80 -9.10 6.13 15.29
C LEU A 80 -9.59 4.85 16.02
N GLY A 81 -8.95 3.73 15.66
CA GLY A 81 -9.07 2.38 16.20
C GLY A 81 -8.64 2.15 17.63
N GLN A 82 -7.75 2.97 18.20
CA GLN A 82 -7.09 2.69 19.49
C GLN A 82 -8.04 2.63 20.70
N SER A 83 -9.30 3.04 20.53
CA SER A 83 -10.38 2.89 21.53
C SER A 83 -11.02 1.50 21.50
N SER A 84 -11.28 0.94 22.69
CA SER A 84 -11.93 -0.37 22.94
C SER A 84 -13.11 -0.65 22.00
N MET A 85 -13.06 -1.76 21.27
CA MET A 85 -14.13 -2.18 20.36
C MET A 85 -15.37 -2.58 21.16
N ALA A 86 -16.57 -2.21 20.69
CA ALA A 86 -17.79 -2.67 21.33
C ALA A 86 -17.85 -4.21 21.28
N ARG A 87 -18.35 -4.85 22.34
CA ARG A 87 -18.48 -6.32 22.38
C ARG A 87 -19.60 -6.84 21.47
N ASP A 88 -20.62 -6.01 21.28
CA ASP A 88 -21.77 -6.27 20.43
C ASP A 88 -21.47 -5.95 18.96
N PHE A 89 -21.80 -6.87 18.05
CA PHE A 89 -21.44 -6.81 16.63
C PHE A 89 -22.04 -5.58 15.93
N ASP A 90 -23.31 -5.26 16.16
CA ASP A 90 -23.97 -4.13 15.52
C ASP A 90 -23.33 -2.81 15.97
N ARG A 91 -22.95 -2.72 17.25
CA ARG A 91 -22.16 -1.59 17.77
C ARG A 91 -20.76 -1.53 17.16
N GLN A 92 -20.13 -2.65 16.77
CA GLN A 92 -18.86 -2.63 16.03
C GLN A 92 -19.05 -2.07 14.62
N VAL A 93 -20.10 -2.50 13.92
CA VAL A 93 -20.44 -2.02 12.58
C VAL A 93 -20.68 -0.51 12.61
N ALA A 94 -21.51 -0.02 13.55
CA ALA A 94 -21.76 1.40 13.74
C ALA A 94 -20.46 2.18 14.03
N LYS A 95 -19.58 1.66 14.90
CA LYS A 95 -18.29 2.28 15.20
C LYS A 95 -17.38 2.37 13.97
N ILE A 96 -17.36 1.34 13.12
CA ILE A 96 -16.61 1.34 11.86
C ILE A 96 -17.19 2.35 10.87
N GLN A 97 -18.52 2.39 10.71
CA GLN A 97 -19.20 3.33 9.82
C GLN A 97 -18.93 4.78 10.22
N ILE A 98 -19.02 5.11 11.52
CA ILE A 98 -18.69 6.43 12.05
C ILE A 98 -17.24 6.80 11.72
N ARG A 99 -16.28 5.89 11.94
CA ARG A 99 -14.86 6.14 11.60
C ARG A 99 -14.66 6.37 10.10
N VAL A 100 -15.35 5.62 9.24
CA VAL A 100 -15.32 5.82 7.79
C VAL A 100 -15.92 7.17 7.41
N ALA A 101 -17.05 7.57 8.01
CA ALA A 101 -17.67 8.86 7.77
C ALA A 101 -16.75 10.03 8.16
N VAL A 102 -16.08 9.95 9.31
CA VAL A 102 -15.06 10.92 9.75
C VAL A 102 -13.92 11.01 8.73
N LEU A 103 -13.34 9.86 8.36
CA LEU A 103 -12.24 9.83 7.38
C LEU A 103 -12.65 10.39 6.01
N ASN A 104 -13.90 10.17 5.59
CA ASN A 104 -14.40 10.70 4.33
C ASN A 104 -14.68 12.20 4.41
N ARG A 105 -15.14 12.72 5.56
CA ARG A 105 -15.31 14.17 5.80
C ARG A 105 -13.98 14.91 5.76
N ASP A 106 -12.94 14.35 6.38
CA ASP A 106 -11.58 14.92 6.34
C ASP A 106 -10.92 14.81 4.96
N THR A 107 -11.53 14.07 4.02
CA THR A 107 -11.12 13.99 2.61
C THR A 107 -12.00 14.86 1.69
N ALA A 108 -13.00 15.57 2.22
CA ALA A 108 -13.79 16.51 1.44
C ALA A 108 -12.89 17.70 1.03
N PRO A 109 -12.88 18.08 -0.27
CA PRO A 109 -12.00 19.11 -0.77
C PRO A 109 -12.55 20.50 -0.43
N ASP A 110 -12.43 20.94 0.83
CA ASP A 110 -12.17 22.35 1.04
C ASP A 110 -10.71 22.56 0.63
N ILE A 111 -10.51 22.76 -0.67
CA ILE A 111 -9.26 23.30 -1.19
C ILE A 111 -9.20 24.73 -0.65
N PRO A 112 -8.28 25.09 0.26
CA PRO A 112 -8.10 26.49 0.58
C PRO A 112 -7.65 27.18 -0.72
N VAL A 113 -8.48 28.10 -1.22
CA VAL A 113 -8.11 28.98 -2.32
C VAL A 113 -7.08 29.95 -1.74
N THR A 114 -5.82 29.79 -2.13
CA THR A 114 -4.78 30.77 -1.82
C THR A 114 -4.95 31.93 -2.78
N GLU A 115 -5.62 32.99 -2.33
CA GLU A 115 -5.65 34.28 -3.02
C GLU A 115 -4.30 34.99 -2.83
N PRO A 116 -3.63 35.47 -3.88
CA PRO A 116 -2.49 36.36 -3.73
C PRO A 116 -2.99 37.70 -3.15
N VAL A 117 -2.40 38.10 -2.02
CA VAL A 117 -2.63 39.44 -1.46
C VAL A 117 -1.92 40.44 -2.39
N GLY A 118 -2.72 41.18 -3.16
CA GLY A 118 -2.31 42.41 -3.83
C GLY A 118 -2.43 43.62 -2.91
#